data_AF-A0A8T0PGE9-F1
#
_entry.id   AF-A0A8T0PGE9-F1
#
_cell.length_a   1.000
_cell.length_b   1.000
_cell.length_c   1.000
_cell.angle_alpha   90.00
_cell.angle_beta   90.00
_cell.angle_gamma   90.00
#
_symmetry.space_group_name_H-M   'P 1'
#
loop_
_entity.id
_entity.type
_entity.pdbx_description
1 polymer ?
#
loop_
_entity_poly.entity_id
_entity_poly.type
_entity_poly.pdbx_seq_one_letter_code
_entity_poly.pdbx_strand_id
1 'polypeptide(L)'
;MVRATRGVAAGAWYFEVRFVHLGATGHTRLGWVTNRADLQTPVGYDAYGFGYRDMDGTKVHKAWRDKYADEGYGEGDVLGFYISLPDGEQYEPKQPDLIQHKGMPFHVQVPKEEQKIPAPVPGSEICYFKNGVCQGSAFKDIPGGRYYPAASMYTRPKESNCVVKFNFGPDFEFFPQDFGGLPIPQPVSEVPYQALEVKNEGPVENGIAEKTC
;
A
#
# COMPACT_ATOMS: atom_id res chain seq x y z
N MET A 1 9.21 3.36 -5.89
CA MET A 1 7.98 3.51 -5.08
C MET A 1 8.37 3.80 -3.63
N VAL A 2 7.54 4.57 -2.94
CA VAL A 2 7.62 4.78 -1.48
C VAL A 2 6.38 4.21 -0.80
N ARG A 3 6.52 3.78 0.45
CA ARG A 3 5.42 3.29 1.28
C ARG A 3 5.52 3.83 2.70
N ALA A 4 4.40 3.90 3.41
CA ALA A 4 4.37 4.27 4.81
C ALA A 4 5.10 3.22 5.68
N THR A 5 5.45 3.62 6.90
CA THR A 5 6.15 2.77 7.88
C THR A 5 5.22 1.87 8.67
N ARG A 6 3.93 2.24 8.79
CA ARG A 6 2.90 1.44 9.46
C ARG A 6 2.01 0.77 8.42
N GLY A 7 1.69 -0.51 8.66
CA GLY A 7 0.86 -1.31 7.77
C GLY A 7 -0.18 -2.11 8.56
N VAL A 8 -1.28 -2.40 7.90
CA VAL A 8 -2.49 -2.97 8.47
C VAL A 8 -2.67 -4.41 8.00
N ALA A 9 -3.04 -5.30 8.92
CA ALA A 9 -3.22 -6.71 8.61
C ALA A 9 -4.67 -7.20 8.83
N ALA A 10 -5.46 -6.48 9.61
CA ALA A 10 -6.85 -6.82 9.93
C ALA A 10 -7.67 -5.54 10.16
N GLY A 11 -9.00 -5.65 10.01
CA GLY A 11 -9.94 -4.54 10.22
C GLY A 11 -10.09 -3.62 9.00
N ALA A 12 -10.79 -2.51 9.18
CA ALA A 12 -11.03 -1.51 8.13
C ALA A 12 -10.22 -0.23 8.39
N TRP A 13 -9.53 0.25 7.37
CA TRP A 13 -8.59 1.37 7.48
C TRP A 13 -8.72 2.36 6.34
N TYR A 14 -8.43 3.63 6.65
CA TYR A 14 -8.56 4.73 5.70
C TYR A 14 -7.44 5.76 5.82
N PHE A 15 -7.00 6.28 4.68
CA PHE A 15 -6.15 7.47 4.59
C PHE A 15 -6.51 8.29 3.35
N GLU A 16 -6.08 9.55 3.32
CA GLU A 16 -6.24 10.43 2.16
C GLU A 16 -4.90 10.82 1.54
N VAL A 17 -4.96 11.17 0.26
CA VAL A 17 -3.84 11.80 -0.45
C VAL A 17 -4.34 13.00 -1.22
N ARG A 18 -3.74 14.16 -0.95
CA ARG A 18 -3.92 15.39 -1.72
C ARG A 18 -2.90 15.47 -2.84
N PHE A 19 -3.36 15.79 -4.04
CA PHE A 19 -2.51 15.98 -5.22
C PHE A 19 -2.16 17.46 -5.33
N VAL A 20 -0.93 17.81 -4.95
CA VAL A 20 -0.49 19.21 -4.84
C VAL A 20 0.05 19.72 -6.17
N HIS A 21 0.87 18.92 -6.84
CA HIS A 21 1.46 19.27 -8.14
C HIS A 21 1.75 17.99 -8.91
N LEU A 22 1.28 17.87 -10.14
CA LEU A 22 1.66 16.83 -11.09
C LEU A 22 2.41 17.45 -12.28
N GLY A 23 2.02 18.65 -12.69
CA GLY A 23 2.48 19.29 -13.92
C GLY A 23 2.05 18.51 -15.17
N ALA A 24 2.55 18.93 -16.33
CA ALA A 24 2.14 18.36 -17.63
C ALA A 24 2.62 16.92 -17.88
N THR A 25 3.51 16.40 -17.04
CA THR A 25 4.23 15.12 -17.29
C THR A 25 4.25 14.21 -16.07
N GLY A 26 3.57 14.66 -15.02
CA GLY A 26 3.47 13.94 -13.78
C GLY A 26 2.44 12.85 -13.85
N HIS A 27 2.83 11.67 -13.40
CA HIS A 27 1.93 10.53 -13.30
C HIS A 27 2.11 9.81 -11.99
N THR A 28 1.00 9.26 -11.48
CA THR A 28 1.00 8.57 -10.21
C THR A 28 0.21 7.27 -10.26
N ARG A 29 0.70 6.27 -9.53
CA ARG A 29 -0.12 5.16 -9.04
C ARG A 29 0.04 5.07 -7.54
N LEU A 30 -1.09 5.10 -6.85
CA LEU A 30 -1.16 5.03 -5.39
C LEU A 30 -2.06 3.88 -4.96
N GLY A 31 -1.91 3.43 -3.73
CA GLY A 31 -2.78 2.41 -3.19
C GLY A 31 -2.14 1.68 -2.03
N TRP A 32 -2.31 0.36 -2.03
CA TRP A 32 -1.88 -0.52 -0.94
C TRP A 32 -0.86 -1.52 -1.45
N VAL A 33 0.22 -1.73 -0.69
CA VAL A 33 1.25 -2.73 -1.01
C VAL A 33 1.66 -3.51 0.22
N THR A 34 2.08 -4.76 0.06
CA THR A 34 2.71 -5.51 1.15
C THR A 34 4.21 -5.24 1.24
N ASN A 35 4.88 -5.79 2.26
CA ASN A 35 6.33 -5.75 2.37
C ASN A 35 7.09 -6.57 1.33
N ARG A 36 6.40 -7.41 0.55
CA ARG A 36 6.98 -8.16 -0.55
C ARG A 36 6.93 -7.43 -1.89
N ALA A 37 6.24 -6.28 -1.96
CA ALA A 37 6.15 -5.51 -3.18
C ALA A 37 7.51 -4.95 -3.59
N ASP A 38 7.84 -5.03 -4.87
CA ASP A 38 9.10 -4.55 -5.41
C ASP A 38 9.14 -3.01 -5.42
N LEU A 39 9.94 -2.44 -4.52
CA LEU A 39 10.05 -0.98 -4.35
C LEU A 39 10.58 -0.26 -5.60
N GLN A 40 11.22 -0.95 -6.54
CA GLN A 40 11.68 -0.35 -7.80
C GLN A 40 10.58 -0.24 -8.86
N THR A 41 9.41 -0.83 -8.60
CA THR A 41 8.30 -0.89 -9.55
C THR A 41 7.13 0.00 -9.09
N PRO A 42 6.22 0.38 -10.00
CA PRO A 42 5.06 1.16 -9.60
C PRO A 42 4.03 0.31 -8.83
N VAL A 43 3.19 0.96 -8.03
CA VAL A 43 2.09 0.30 -7.30
C VAL A 43 1.23 -0.48 -8.29
N GLY A 44 0.97 -1.76 -7.98
CA GLY A 44 0.17 -2.67 -8.81
C GLY A 44 0.96 -3.42 -9.89
N TYR A 45 2.28 -3.30 -9.94
CA TYR A 45 3.12 -4.05 -10.90
C TYR A 45 3.14 -5.55 -10.62
N ASP A 46 3.29 -5.94 -9.35
CA ASP A 46 3.37 -7.34 -8.93
C ASP A 46 2.06 -7.82 -8.27
N ALA A 47 2.09 -9.04 -7.72
CA ALA A 47 0.97 -9.63 -7.00
C ALA A 47 0.79 -9.07 -5.56
N TYR A 48 1.69 -8.18 -5.13
CA TYR A 48 1.78 -7.69 -3.76
C TYR A 48 1.33 -6.22 -3.63
N GLY A 49 0.87 -5.62 -4.71
CA GLY A 49 0.35 -4.25 -4.73
C GLY A 49 -0.97 -4.12 -5.48
N PHE A 50 -1.80 -3.18 -5.03
CA PHE A 50 -3.08 -2.81 -5.61
C PHE A 50 -3.08 -1.30 -5.84
N GLY A 51 -3.08 -0.90 -7.11
CA GLY A 51 -2.89 0.48 -7.54
C GLY A 51 -4.14 1.11 -8.13
N TYR A 52 -4.24 2.42 -7.96
CA TYR A 52 -5.19 3.31 -8.64
C TYR A 52 -4.39 4.33 -9.44
N ARG A 53 -4.70 4.50 -10.73
CA ARG A 53 -3.91 5.29 -11.68
C ARG A 53 -4.59 6.62 -12.04
N ASP A 54 -3.78 7.67 -12.11
CA ASP A 54 -4.18 9.06 -12.38
C ASP A 54 -4.87 9.28 -13.72
N MET A 55 -4.31 8.76 -14.82
CA MET A 55 -4.68 9.22 -16.16
C MET A 55 -6.14 8.94 -16.54
N ASP A 56 -6.64 7.76 -16.24
CA ASP A 56 -7.93 7.25 -16.72
C ASP A 56 -8.74 6.57 -15.62
N GLY A 57 -8.32 6.70 -14.36
CA GLY A 57 -9.03 6.11 -13.23
C GLY A 57 -9.00 4.58 -13.24
N THR A 58 -8.06 3.95 -13.95
CA THR A 58 -7.91 2.50 -13.97
C THR A 58 -7.36 1.97 -12.65
N LYS A 59 -7.83 0.79 -12.25
CA LYS A 59 -7.22 0.01 -11.18
C LYS A 59 -6.15 -0.91 -11.77
N VAL A 60 -5.08 -1.16 -11.01
CA VAL A 60 -3.89 -1.86 -11.49
C VAL A 60 -3.45 -2.94 -10.50
N HIS A 61 -3.32 -4.17 -10.96
CA HIS A 61 -2.80 -5.29 -10.16
C HIS A 61 -2.11 -6.31 -11.08
N LYS A 62 -0.97 -6.88 -10.66
CA LYS A 62 -0.16 -7.79 -11.50
C LYS A 62 0.15 -7.21 -12.89
N ALA A 63 0.39 -5.90 -12.96
CA ALA A 63 0.62 -5.12 -14.18
C ALA A 63 -0.58 -5.03 -15.15
N TRP A 64 -1.72 -5.63 -14.83
CA TRP A 64 -2.95 -5.51 -15.60
C TRP A 64 -3.73 -4.27 -15.19
N ARG A 65 -4.33 -3.58 -16.17
CA ARG A 65 -5.18 -2.41 -15.96
C ARG A 65 -6.61 -2.77 -16.30
N ASP A 66 -7.52 -2.51 -15.37
CA ASP A 66 -8.95 -2.70 -15.58
C ASP A 66 -9.69 -1.36 -15.42
N LYS A 67 -10.79 -1.20 -16.17
CA LYS A 67 -11.70 -0.06 -15.95
C LYS A 67 -12.22 -0.12 -14.52
N TYR A 68 -12.22 1.03 -13.86
CA TYR A 68 -12.67 1.16 -12.48
C TYR A 68 -13.49 2.43 -12.28
N ALA A 69 -12.84 3.60 -12.26
CA ALA A 69 -13.53 4.87 -12.27
C ALA A 69 -13.85 5.29 -13.72
N ASP A 70 -14.80 6.20 -13.87
CA ASP A 70 -15.13 6.78 -15.19
C ASP A 70 -14.13 7.87 -15.61
N GLU A 71 -13.46 8.48 -14.64
CA GLU A 71 -12.47 9.53 -14.87
C GLU A 71 -11.19 9.32 -14.04
N GLY A 72 -10.13 9.94 -14.53
CA GLY A 72 -8.88 10.10 -13.81
C GLY A 72 -8.97 11.09 -12.64
N TYR A 73 -7.83 11.32 -12.01
CA TYR A 73 -7.66 12.28 -10.93
C TYR A 73 -6.40 13.12 -11.17
N GLY A 74 -6.35 14.31 -10.59
CA GLY A 74 -5.26 15.26 -10.84
C GLY A 74 -5.04 16.26 -9.72
N GLU A 75 -4.30 17.33 -10.05
CA GLU A 75 -4.03 18.42 -9.11
C GLU A 75 -5.32 18.99 -8.50
N GLY A 76 -5.28 19.25 -7.20
CA GLY A 76 -6.41 19.76 -6.43
C GLY A 76 -7.32 18.67 -5.85
N ASP A 77 -7.38 17.49 -6.46
CA ASP A 77 -8.15 16.36 -5.94
C ASP A 77 -7.59 15.87 -4.60
N VAL A 78 -8.48 15.29 -3.80
CA VAL A 78 -8.17 14.49 -2.62
C VAL A 78 -8.75 13.11 -2.81
N LEU A 79 -7.89 12.09 -2.81
CA LEU A 79 -8.33 10.71 -2.91
C LEU A 79 -8.34 10.04 -1.54
N GLY A 80 -9.43 9.34 -1.24
CA GLY A 80 -9.54 8.44 -0.11
C GLY A 80 -9.17 7.01 -0.48
N PHE A 81 -8.41 6.35 0.37
CA PHE A 81 -7.94 4.98 0.18
C PHE A 81 -8.45 4.12 1.32
N TYR A 82 -9.34 3.19 1.00
CA TYR A 82 -9.96 2.27 1.96
C TYR A 82 -9.45 0.85 1.76
N ILE A 83 -9.25 0.12 2.85
CA ILE A 83 -9.04 -1.33 2.83
C ILE A 83 -9.78 -1.96 4.01
N SER A 84 -10.49 -3.05 3.76
CA SER A 84 -11.10 -3.91 4.77
C SER A 84 -10.51 -5.31 4.68
N LEU A 85 -10.01 -5.81 5.80
CA LEU A 85 -9.43 -7.15 5.97
C LEU A 85 -10.10 -7.83 7.19
N PRO A 86 -11.35 -8.31 7.08
CA PRO A 86 -12.01 -9.01 8.17
C PRO A 86 -11.18 -10.23 8.60
N ASP A 87 -10.82 -10.32 9.88
CA ASP A 87 -9.97 -11.41 10.42
C ASP A 87 -8.63 -11.62 9.68
N GLY A 88 -8.12 -10.59 8.99
CA GLY A 88 -6.95 -10.71 8.12
C GLY A 88 -5.65 -11.13 8.82
N GLU A 89 -5.58 -10.97 10.15
CA GLU A 89 -4.47 -11.45 10.98
C GLU A 89 -4.26 -12.96 10.88
N GLN A 90 -5.32 -13.74 10.64
CA GLN A 90 -5.25 -15.19 10.49
C GLN A 90 -4.60 -15.61 9.17
N TYR A 91 -4.54 -14.68 8.20
CA TYR A 91 -4.03 -14.90 6.86
C TYR A 91 -2.69 -14.19 6.62
N GLU A 92 -2.23 -13.38 7.58
CA GLU A 92 -0.94 -12.69 7.48
C GLU A 92 0.21 -13.72 7.56
N PRO A 93 1.10 -13.78 6.56
CA PRO A 93 2.30 -14.61 6.67
C PRO A 93 3.15 -14.15 7.85
N LYS A 94 3.74 -15.11 8.57
CA LYS A 94 4.74 -14.80 9.60
C LYS A 94 5.83 -13.93 8.99
N GLN A 95 6.04 -12.76 9.59
CA GLN A 95 7.13 -11.87 9.20
C GLN A 95 8.46 -12.53 9.59
N PRO A 96 9.48 -12.53 8.72
CA PRO A 96 10.77 -13.07 9.06
C PRO A 96 11.40 -12.27 10.19
N ASP A 97 12.03 -12.97 11.13
CA ASP A 97 12.71 -12.34 12.26
C ASP A 97 13.87 -11.45 11.81
N LEU A 98 14.20 -10.46 12.64
CA LEU A 98 15.45 -9.72 12.49
C LEU A 98 16.62 -10.58 12.98
N ILE A 99 17.66 -10.69 12.17
CA ILE A 99 18.93 -11.30 12.58
C ILE A 99 19.92 -10.23 13.03
N GLN A 100 20.71 -10.53 14.05
CA GLN A 100 21.78 -9.63 14.46
C GLN A 100 23.03 -9.85 13.59
N HIS A 101 23.47 -8.80 12.89
CA HIS A 101 24.71 -8.82 12.13
C HIS A 101 25.53 -7.56 12.45
N LYS A 102 26.81 -7.72 12.83
CA LYS A 102 27.70 -6.61 13.22
C LYS A 102 27.09 -5.64 14.25
N GLY A 103 26.33 -6.17 15.21
CA GLY A 103 25.72 -5.38 16.29
C GLY A 103 24.45 -4.62 15.91
N MET A 104 23.98 -4.71 14.65
CA MET A 104 22.72 -4.11 14.20
C MET A 104 21.73 -5.20 13.77
N PRO A 105 20.42 -5.00 13.93
CA PRO A 105 19.41 -5.91 13.41
C PRO A 105 19.21 -5.74 11.91
N PHE A 106 19.11 -6.84 11.17
CA PHE A 106 18.87 -6.89 9.73
C PHE A 106 17.66 -7.76 9.39
N HIS A 107 16.89 -7.37 8.37
CA HIS A 107 15.86 -8.23 7.81
C HIS A 107 16.49 -9.36 6.98
N VAL A 108 16.05 -10.59 7.21
CA VAL A 108 16.39 -11.72 6.34
C VAL A 108 15.57 -11.62 5.06
N GLN A 109 16.24 -11.52 3.92
CA GLN A 109 15.58 -11.67 2.62
C GLN A 109 15.37 -13.16 2.34
N VAL A 110 14.12 -13.59 2.35
CA VAL A 110 13.75 -14.93 1.86
C VAL A 110 13.77 -14.90 0.33
N PRO A 111 14.40 -15.86 -0.36
CA PRO A 111 14.40 -15.92 -1.82
C PRO A 111 12.99 -15.78 -2.42
N LYS A 112 12.84 -15.02 -3.52
CA LYS A 112 11.53 -14.76 -4.17
C LYS A 112 10.82 -16.05 -4.60
N GLU A 113 11.58 -17.10 -4.94
CA GLU A 113 11.07 -18.40 -5.43
C GLU A 113 10.33 -19.22 -4.37
N GLU A 114 10.57 -18.95 -3.08
CA GLU A 114 9.90 -19.65 -1.97
C GLU A 114 8.59 -18.97 -1.54
N GLN A 115 8.26 -17.81 -2.12
CA GLN A 115 7.16 -16.97 -1.66
C GLN A 115 5.85 -17.31 -2.37
N LYS A 116 5.07 -18.21 -1.76
CA LYS A 116 3.67 -18.44 -2.16
C LYS A 116 2.80 -17.23 -1.82
N ILE A 117 1.88 -16.88 -2.74
CA ILE A 117 0.83 -15.90 -2.48
C ILE A 117 -0.12 -16.48 -1.42
N PRO A 118 -0.38 -15.77 -0.31
CA PRO A 118 -1.29 -16.24 0.72
C PRO A 118 -2.72 -16.41 0.21
N ALA A 119 -3.52 -17.21 0.91
CA ALA A 119 -4.95 -17.32 0.61
C ALA A 119 -5.64 -15.95 0.79
N PRO A 120 -6.65 -15.63 -0.03
CA PRO A 120 -7.49 -14.46 0.16
C PRO A 120 -8.14 -14.40 1.55
N VAL A 121 -8.24 -13.19 2.09
CA VAL A 121 -9.02 -12.89 3.30
C VAL A 121 -10.50 -12.83 2.92
N PRO A 122 -11.38 -13.69 3.45
CA PRO A 122 -12.79 -13.69 3.11
C PRO A 122 -13.48 -12.35 3.42
N GLY A 123 -14.28 -11.84 2.49
CA GLY A 123 -14.98 -10.56 2.66
C GLY A 123 -14.08 -9.33 2.62
N SER A 124 -12.81 -9.48 2.27
CA SER A 124 -11.89 -8.35 2.11
C SER A 124 -12.18 -7.54 0.86
N GLU A 125 -11.95 -6.23 0.96
CA GLU A 125 -12.29 -5.29 -0.09
C GLU A 125 -11.41 -4.04 -0.03
N ILE A 126 -11.04 -3.53 -1.20
CA ILE A 126 -10.39 -2.23 -1.39
C ILE A 126 -11.34 -1.34 -2.19
N CYS A 127 -11.56 -0.13 -1.70
CA CYS A 127 -12.34 0.91 -2.36
C CYS A 127 -11.51 2.20 -2.40
N TYR A 128 -11.74 3.01 -3.43
CA TYR A 128 -11.14 4.34 -3.54
C TYR A 128 -12.24 5.40 -3.63
N PHE A 129 -11.95 6.58 -3.11
CA PHE A 129 -12.86 7.71 -3.06
C PHE A 129 -12.19 8.89 -3.76
N LYS A 130 -12.97 9.69 -4.49
CA LYS A 130 -12.52 10.96 -5.07
C LYS A 130 -13.33 12.08 -4.46
N ASN A 131 -12.67 12.98 -3.73
CA ASN A 131 -13.30 14.10 -3.02
C ASN A 131 -14.50 13.63 -2.17
N GLY A 132 -14.32 12.50 -1.45
CA GLY A 132 -15.32 11.89 -0.57
C GLY A 132 -16.36 11.00 -1.28
N VAL A 133 -16.39 10.99 -2.61
CA VAL A 133 -17.32 10.16 -3.40
C VAL A 133 -16.70 8.80 -3.72
N CYS A 134 -17.37 7.73 -3.28
CA CYS A 134 -16.95 6.35 -3.54
C CYS A 134 -16.91 6.07 -5.05
N GLN A 135 -15.79 5.54 -5.54
CA GLN A 135 -15.62 5.12 -6.93
C GLN A 135 -15.99 3.63 -7.15
N GLY A 136 -16.55 2.99 -6.12
CA GLY A 136 -16.97 1.59 -6.14
C GLY A 136 -15.92 0.61 -5.60
N SER A 137 -16.18 -0.67 -5.81
CA SER A 137 -15.29 -1.76 -5.41
C SER A 137 -14.12 -1.90 -6.38
N ALA A 138 -12.90 -1.60 -5.91
CA ALA A 138 -11.70 -1.75 -6.73
C ALA A 138 -11.28 -3.22 -6.77
N PHE A 139 -11.04 -3.81 -5.61
CA PHE A 139 -10.55 -5.18 -5.50
C PHE A 139 -11.28 -5.92 -4.39
N LYS A 140 -11.55 -7.21 -4.62
CA LYS A 140 -12.09 -8.17 -3.65
C LYS A 140 -11.14 -9.36 -3.56
N ASP A 141 -11.34 -10.19 -2.54
CA ASP A 141 -10.54 -11.40 -2.32
C ASP A 141 -9.04 -11.06 -2.21
N ILE A 142 -8.73 -10.07 -1.36
CA ILE A 142 -7.38 -9.57 -1.12
C ILE A 142 -6.55 -10.67 -0.45
N PRO A 143 -5.39 -11.07 -1.01
CA PRO A 143 -4.49 -12.03 -0.38
C PRO A 143 -4.09 -11.60 1.04
N GLY A 144 -3.98 -12.56 1.95
CA GLY A 144 -3.47 -12.31 3.29
C GLY A 144 -2.12 -11.60 3.29
N GLY A 145 -1.94 -10.65 4.21
CA GLY A 145 -0.72 -9.86 4.30
C GLY A 145 -0.92 -8.56 5.04
N ARG A 146 0.20 -7.88 5.29
CA ARG A 146 0.22 -6.55 5.89
C ARG A 146 0.37 -5.50 4.81
N TYR A 147 -0.63 -4.63 4.70
CA TYR A 147 -0.74 -3.63 3.64
C TYR A 147 -0.35 -2.24 4.15
N TYR A 148 0.45 -1.55 3.34
CA TYR A 148 0.99 -0.23 3.61
C TYR A 148 0.47 0.74 2.56
N PRO A 149 0.04 1.95 2.95
CA PRO A 149 -0.16 3.06 2.03
C PRO A 149 1.10 3.28 1.19
N ALA A 150 0.94 3.42 -0.12
CA ALA A 150 2.07 3.57 -1.03
C ALA A 150 1.78 4.51 -2.21
N ALA A 151 2.86 5.11 -2.70
CA ALA A 151 2.85 5.94 -3.89
C ALA A 151 4.04 5.60 -4.80
N SER A 152 3.74 5.53 -6.08
CA SER A 152 4.72 5.53 -7.15
C SER A 152 4.45 6.71 -8.06
N MET A 153 5.47 7.50 -8.32
CA MET A 153 5.37 8.79 -8.99
C MET A 153 6.42 8.84 -10.09
N TYR A 154 6.06 9.43 -11.21
CA TYR A 154 6.95 9.64 -12.34
C TYR A 154 6.78 11.08 -12.84
N THR A 155 7.89 11.69 -13.23
CA THR A 155 7.92 12.98 -13.91
C THR A 155 9.03 12.89 -14.95
N ARG A 156 8.86 13.49 -16.14
CA ARG A 156 9.95 13.51 -17.12
C ARG A 156 11.16 14.29 -16.58
N PRO A 157 12.39 13.96 -17.03
CA PRO A 157 13.58 14.72 -16.67
C PRO A 157 13.44 16.21 -17.02
N LYS A 158 14.01 17.08 -16.18
CA LYS A 158 14.03 18.56 -16.35
C LYS A 158 12.68 19.26 -16.15
N GLU A 159 11.64 18.55 -15.72
CA GLU A 159 10.37 19.10 -15.28
C GLU A 159 10.34 19.20 -13.74
N SER A 160 9.45 20.01 -13.20
CA SER A 160 9.18 20.06 -11.75
C SER A 160 8.61 18.73 -11.27
N ASN A 161 9.15 18.19 -10.15
CA ASN A 161 8.70 16.93 -9.58
C ASN A 161 7.21 16.96 -9.20
N CYS A 162 6.54 15.82 -9.37
CA CYS A 162 5.25 15.60 -8.74
C CYS A 162 5.34 15.72 -7.21
N VAL A 163 4.29 16.27 -6.61
CA VAL A 163 4.12 16.43 -5.17
C VAL A 163 2.72 15.98 -4.78
N VAL A 164 2.67 15.01 -3.87
CA VAL A 164 1.44 14.57 -3.21
C VAL A 164 1.63 14.65 -1.69
N LYS A 165 0.55 14.86 -0.95
CA LYS A 165 0.57 14.93 0.51
C LYS A 165 -0.34 13.86 1.08
N PHE A 166 0.24 12.91 1.80
CA PHE A 166 -0.51 11.91 2.55
C PHE A 166 -1.09 12.54 3.82
N ASN A 167 -2.34 12.20 4.11
CA ASN A 167 -3.04 12.50 5.35
C ASN A 167 -3.50 11.17 5.95
N PHE A 168 -2.85 10.73 7.02
CA PHE A 168 -3.16 9.47 7.68
C PHE A 168 -4.31 9.58 8.71
N GLY A 169 -4.89 10.77 8.85
CA GLY A 169 -5.93 11.07 9.84
C GLY A 169 -5.37 11.55 11.19
N PRO A 170 -6.24 11.79 12.18
CA PRO A 170 -7.69 11.56 12.12
C PRO A 170 -8.47 12.64 11.35
N ASP A 171 -7.86 13.82 11.14
CA ASP A 171 -8.52 14.96 10.52
C ASP A 171 -8.46 14.87 8.99
N PHE A 172 -9.49 14.28 8.39
CA PHE A 172 -9.64 14.12 6.95
C PHE A 172 -10.33 15.32 6.30
N GLU A 173 -9.99 15.60 5.05
CA GLU A 173 -10.60 16.68 4.28
C GLU A 173 -11.92 16.26 3.65
N PHE A 174 -12.00 15.04 3.13
CA PHE A 174 -13.18 14.49 2.48
C PHE A 174 -13.50 13.09 3.01
N PHE A 175 -13.72 12.98 4.33
CA PHE A 175 -14.15 11.72 4.91
C PHE A 175 -15.56 11.34 4.40
N PRO A 176 -15.74 10.14 3.83
CA PRO A 176 -17.05 9.70 3.33
C PRO A 176 -18.09 9.64 4.44
N GLN A 177 -19.31 10.14 4.17
CA GLN A 177 -20.43 10.02 5.10
C GLN A 177 -21.08 8.62 5.08
N ASP A 178 -20.92 7.90 3.96
CA ASP A 178 -21.45 6.56 3.76
C ASP A 178 -20.39 5.68 3.08
N PHE A 179 -20.23 4.48 3.62
CA PHE A 179 -19.33 3.44 3.12
C PHE A 179 -20.10 2.31 2.41
N GLY A 180 -21.39 2.47 2.13
CA GLY A 180 -22.19 1.53 1.34
C GLY A 180 -22.38 0.18 2.04
N GLY A 181 -22.49 0.19 3.37
CA GLY A 181 -22.58 -1.01 4.20
C GLY A 181 -21.23 -1.67 4.52
N LEU A 182 -20.11 -1.13 4.02
CA LEU A 182 -18.78 -1.55 4.47
C LEU A 182 -18.52 -1.06 5.90
N PRO A 183 -17.66 -1.76 6.67
CA PRO A 183 -17.28 -1.32 8.01
C PRO A 183 -16.67 0.09 8.00
N ILE A 184 -17.06 0.90 8.99
CA ILE A 184 -16.48 2.24 9.19
C ILE A 184 -14.99 2.06 9.51
N PRO A 185 -14.09 2.68 8.72
CA PRO A 185 -12.65 2.49 8.89
C PRO A 185 -12.09 3.32 10.04
N GLN A 186 -11.00 2.84 10.62
CA GLN A 186 -10.12 3.61 11.48
C GLN A 186 -9.09 4.40 10.65
N PRO A 187 -8.62 5.57 11.11
CA PRO A 187 -7.56 6.30 10.44
C PRO A 187 -6.23 5.54 10.54
N VAL A 188 -5.43 5.53 9.48
CA VAL A 188 -4.10 4.88 9.48
C VAL A 188 -3.15 5.46 10.56
N SER A 189 -3.38 6.69 11.03
CA SER A 189 -2.66 7.28 12.16
C SER A 189 -2.80 6.49 13.47
N GLU A 190 -3.88 5.72 13.63
CA GLU A 190 -4.16 4.90 14.81
C GLU A 190 -3.53 3.51 14.75
N VAL A 191 -2.91 3.12 13.64
CA VAL A 191 -2.23 1.82 13.53
C VAL A 191 -1.17 1.71 14.63
N PRO A 192 -1.22 0.72 15.53
CA PRO A 192 -0.28 0.63 16.64
C PRO A 192 1.16 0.41 16.15
N TYR A 193 2.12 0.87 16.96
CA TYR A 193 3.53 0.58 16.69
C TYR A 193 3.80 -0.91 16.90
N GLN A 194 4.44 -1.55 15.92
CA GLN A 194 4.82 -2.96 16.01
C GLN A 194 6.29 -3.05 16.39
N ALA A 195 6.57 -3.58 17.58
CA ALA A 195 7.93 -3.92 17.97
C ALA A 195 8.41 -5.10 17.12
N LEU A 196 9.61 -4.97 16.53
CA LEU A 196 10.26 -6.08 15.84
C LEU A 196 11.05 -6.88 16.87
N GLU A 197 10.83 -8.19 16.91
CA GLU A 197 11.65 -9.10 17.72
C GLU A 197 12.98 -9.35 17.00
N VAL A 198 14.08 -9.20 17.73
CA VAL A 198 15.45 -9.48 17.24
C VAL A 198 15.86 -10.83 17.79
N LYS A 199 16.12 -11.80 16.90
CA LYS A 199 16.70 -13.08 17.30
C LYS A 199 18.21 -12.95 17.36
N ASN A 200 18.80 -13.44 18.45
CA ASN A 200 20.25 -13.46 18.69
C ASN A 200 20.97 -14.58 17.89
N GLU A 201 20.29 -15.21 16.93
CA GLU A 201 20.84 -16.30 16.14
C GLU A 201 21.62 -15.72 14.95
N GLY A 202 22.90 -16.08 14.83
CA GLY A 202 23.74 -15.65 13.72
C GLY A 202 23.21 -16.19 12.38
N PRO A 203 23.52 -15.54 11.25
CA PRO A 203 23.02 -15.96 9.96
C PRO A 203 23.43 -17.41 9.67
N VAL A 204 22.44 -18.26 9.34
CA VAL A 204 22.70 -19.58 8.76
C VAL A 204 23.52 -19.35 7.49
N GLU A 205 24.65 -20.05 7.37
CA GLU A 205 25.52 -20.00 6.18
C GLU A 205 24.64 -20.07 4.92
N ASN A 206 24.68 -18.99 4.11
CA ASN A 206 24.04 -18.75 2.79
C ASN A 206 23.15 -17.49 2.69
N GLY A 207 22.92 -16.73 3.77
CA GLY A 207 22.20 -15.45 3.69
C GLY A 207 23.07 -14.29 3.16
N ILE A 208 22.79 -13.77 1.96
CA ILE A 208 23.44 -12.57 1.43
C ILE A 208 22.86 -11.34 2.15
N ALA A 209 23.70 -10.63 2.92
CA ALA A 209 23.34 -9.36 3.55
C ALA A 209 23.66 -8.20 2.60
N GLU A 210 22.63 -7.59 1.99
CA GLU A 210 22.80 -6.36 1.22
C GLU A 210 22.77 -5.12 2.12
N LYS A 211 23.74 -4.23 1.88
CA LYS A 211 23.85 -2.92 2.53
C LYS A 211 22.84 -1.97 1.91
N THR A 212 22.03 -1.29 2.73
CA THR A 212 21.27 -0.13 2.26
C THR A 212 22.12 1.13 2.42
N CYS A 213 22.17 1.93 1.34
CA CYS A 213 22.63 3.32 1.32
C CYS A 213 21.64 4.26 2.01
#